data_AF-A0A3B8IRF2-F1
#
_entry.id   AF-A0A3B8IRF2-F1
#
_cell.length_a   1.000
_cell.length_b   1.000
_cell.length_c   1.000
_cell.angle_alpha   90.00
_cell.angle_beta   90.00
_cell.angle_gamma   90.00
#
_symmetry.space_group_name_H-M   'P 1'
#
loop_
_entity.id
_entity.type
_entity.pdbx_description
1 polymer ?
#
loop_
_entity_poly.entity_id
_entity_poly.type
_entity_poly.pdbx_seq_one_letter_code
_entity_poly.pdbx_strand_id
1 'polypeptide(L)'
;MILLLSAALLLLAGCEKPSSSPQVTESPLPEVLAVYPSADTLPENLLRMYVEFATPMKTTGNLSRIQLKDAQGQVLNGVLFDNVYELWDPDQRQLTLLFDPGRVKTGLQAHDALGRALTPG
;
A
#
# COMPACT_ATOMS: atom_id res chain seq x y z
N MET A 1 63.10 7.33 53.15
CA MET A 1 63.38 5.93 53.55
C MET A 1 62.26 5.08 52.94
N ILE A 2 62.37 4.78 51.64
CA ILE A 2 62.71 3.45 51.07
C ILE A 2 61.61 2.45 51.50
N LEU A 3 60.73 1.93 50.63
CA LEU A 3 61.04 1.01 49.53
C LEU A 3 59.89 0.95 48.50
N LEU A 4 60.28 0.84 47.23
CA LEU A 4 59.49 0.44 46.07
C LEU A 4 59.09 -1.04 46.12
N LEU A 5 58.01 -1.46 45.46
CA LEU A 5 58.02 -2.39 44.29
C LEU A 5 56.60 -2.86 43.85
N SER A 6 56.38 -2.78 42.52
CA SER A 6 55.73 -3.77 41.62
C SER A 6 54.21 -4.03 41.74
N ALA A 7 53.38 -3.71 40.74
CA ALA A 7 53.23 -4.27 39.37
C ALA A 7 52.39 -5.57 39.30
N ALA A 8 51.29 -5.51 38.53
CA ALA A 8 50.47 -6.58 37.88
C ALA A 8 48.96 -6.31 38.09
N LEU A 9 48.25 -5.81 37.07
CA LEU A 9 47.51 -6.60 36.08
C LEU A 9 46.25 -7.27 36.66
N LEU A 10 45.06 -6.72 36.37
CA LEU A 10 43.98 -7.45 35.68
C LEU A 10 42.78 -6.54 35.41
N LEU A 11 42.36 -6.58 34.14
CA LEU A 11 41.18 -5.94 33.59
C LEU A 11 39.91 -6.43 34.29
N LEU A 12 39.03 -5.49 34.65
CA LEU A 12 37.60 -5.66 34.39
C LEU A 12 37.09 -4.39 33.72
N ALA A 13 37.10 -4.45 32.39
CA ALA A 13 36.22 -3.65 31.57
C ALA A 13 34.79 -3.85 32.08
N GLY A 14 34.22 -2.81 32.68
CA GLY A 14 32.78 -2.63 32.65
C GLY A 14 32.41 -2.45 31.19
N CYS A 15 32.06 -3.54 30.51
CA CYS A 15 31.27 -3.50 29.29
C CYS A 15 29.93 -2.86 29.66
N GLU A 16 29.88 -1.54 29.68
CA GLU A 16 28.63 -0.84 29.46
C GLU A 16 28.17 -1.30 28.07
N LYS A 17 27.28 -2.28 28.03
CA LYS A 17 26.63 -2.68 26.77
C LYS A 17 26.00 -1.41 26.23
N PRO A 18 26.35 -0.95 25.02
CA PRO A 18 25.52 0.06 24.38
C PRO A 18 24.14 -0.59 24.24
N SER A 19 23.18 -0.05 25.01
CA SER A 19 21.77 -0.32 24.84
C SER A 19 21.39 0.18 23.45
N SER A 20 21.61 -0.65 22.43
CA SER A 20 21.13 -0.39 21.10
C SER A 20 19.62 -0.56 21.15
N SER A 21 18.94 0.52 21.51
CA SER A 21 17.54 0.72 21.16
C SER A 21 17.39 0.34 19.69
N PRO A 22 16.43 -0.51 19.29
CA PRO A 22 16.24 -0.81 17.88
C PRO A 22 15.96 0.54 17.21
N GLN A 23 16.93 1.00 16.42
CA GLN A 23 16.70 2.10 15.51
C GLN A 23 15.57 1.58 14.62
N VAL A 24 14.38 2.15 14.78
CA VAL A 24 13.29 1.94 13.83
C VAL A 24 13.83 2.51 12.54
N THR A 25 14.42 1.66 11.71
CA THR A 25 14.78 2.03 10.35
C THR A 25 13.45 2.36 9.70
N GLU A 26 13.17 3.64 9.51
CA GLU A 26 12.00 4.10 8.77
C GLU A 26 12.06 3.42 7.41
N SER A 27 11.24 2.38 7.24
CA SER A 27 11.14 1.71 5.96
C SER A 27 10.59 2.75 4.98
N PRO A 28 11.21 2.95 3.81
CA PRO A 28 10.75 3.95 2.87
C PRO A 28 9.27 3.71 2.54
N LEU A 29 8.51 4.80 2.41
CA LEU A 29 7.11 4.73 2.00
C LEU A 29 7.02 4.00 0.66
N PRO A 30 5.97 3.18 0.44
CA PRO A 30 5.78 2.50 -0.82
C PRO A 30 5.61 3.53 -1.95
N GLU A 31 6.39 3.34 -3.02
CA GLU A 31 6.34 4.18 -4.21
C GLU A 31 5.44 3.55 -5.26
N VAL A 32 4.49 4.34 -5.77
CA VAL A 32 3.65 3.97 -6.92
C VAL A 32 4.37 4.42 -8.20
N LEU A 33 4.68 3.48 -9.07
CA LEU A 33 5.35 3.75 -10.35
C LEU A 33 4.35 4.20 -11.42
N ALA A 34 3.20 3.53 -11.49
CA ALA A 34 2.22 3.78 -12.54
C ALA A 34 0.81 3.33 -12.12
N VAL A 35 -0.19 3.92 -12.78
CA VAL A 35 -1.57 3.46 -12.75
C VAL A 35 -2.02 3.20 -14.19
N TYR A 36 -2.61 2.04 -14.43
CA TYR A 36 -3.12 1.66 -15.74
C TYR A 36 -4.63 1.42 -15.73
N PRO A 37 -5.34 1.67 -16.84
CA PRO A 37 -4.86 2.33 -18.07
C PRO A 37 -4.44 3.79 -17.81
N SER A 38 -3.46 4.29 -18.58
CA SER A 38 -2.86 5.62 -18.42
C SER A 38 -3.44 6.69 -19.36
N ALA A 39 -4.53 6.39 -20.06
CA ALA A 39 -5.16 7.31 -20.99
C ALA A 39 -5.99 8.37 -20.25
N ASP A 40 -5.98 9.60 -20.76
CA ASP A 40 -6.74 10.74 -20.19
C ASP A 40 -8.26 10.55 -20.31
N THR A 41 -8.70 9.69 -21.23
CA THR A 41 -10.11 9.36 -21.43
C THR A 41 -10.29 7.85 -21.35
N LEU A 42 -11.20 7.43 -20.48
CA LEU A 42 -11.50 6.03 -20.21
C LEU A 42 -12.96 5.74 -20.54
N PRO A 43 -13.28 4.53 -21.02
CA PRO A 43 -14.65 4.18 -21.32
C PRO A 43 -15.45 3.99 -20.02
N GLU A 44 -16.72 4.38 -20.02
CA GLU A 44 -17.63 4.26 -18.86
C GLU A 44 -17.83 2.81 -18.37
N ASN A 45 -17.50 1.82 -19.21
CA ASN A 45 -17.58 0.40 -18.90
C ASN A 45 -16.20 -0.20 -18.54
N LEU A 46 -15.22 0.63 -18.15
CA LEU A 46 -13.94 0.15 -17.64
C LEU A 46 -14.19 -0.78 -16.44
N LEU A 47 -13.62 -1.98 -16.50
CA LEU A 47 -13.84 -3.02 -15.48
C LEU A 47 -12.72 -3.09 -14.46
N ARG A 48 -11.51 -2.66 -14.83
CA ARG A 48 -10.33 -2.82 -13.99
C ARG A 48 -9.30 -1.73 -14.19
N MET A 49 -8.53 -1.50 -13.14
CA MET A 49 -7.31 -0.69 -13.13
C MET A 49 -6.19 -1.47 -12.45
N TYR A 50 -4.97 -1.03 -12.68
CA TYR A 50 -3.77 -1.59 -12.06
C TYR A 50 -3.00 -0.49 -11.36
N VAL A 51 -2.48 -0.78 -10.17
CA VAL A 51 -1.52 0.08 -9.47
C VAL A 51 -0.19 -0.68 -9.39
N GLU A 52 0.85 -0.13 -10.01
CA GLU A 52 2.19 -0.70 -10.03
C GLU A 52 3.06 -0.04 -8.95
N PHE A 53 3.79 -0.86 -8.19
CA PHE A 53 4.63 -0.45 -7.08
C PHE A 53 6.11 -0.77 -7.34
N ALA A 54 7.01 0.06 -6.82
CA ALA A 54 8.45 -0.13 -7.00
C ALA A 54 9.01 -1.37 -6.29
N THR A 55 8.34 -1.82 -5.24
CA THR A 55 8.75 -2.96 -4.40
C THR A 55 7.57 -3.90 -4.13
N PRO A 56 7.82 -5.19 -3.83
CA PRO A 56 6.77 -6.11 -3.40
C PRO A 56 6.01 -5.55 -2.19
N MET A 57 4.68 -5.63 -2.22
CA MET A 57 3.77 -5.07 -1.23
C MET A 57 3.12 -6.17 -0.40
N LYS A 58 2.71 -5.83 0.83
CA LYS A 58 1.81 -6.68 1.61
C LYS A 58 0.52 -6.88 0.81
N THR A 59 0.02 -8.11 0.73
CA THR A 59 -1.14 -8.44 -0.13
C THR A 59 -2.50 -8.36 0.57
N THR A 60 -2.61 -7.62 1.68
CA THR A 60 -3.85 -7.49 2.45
C THR A 60 -4.02 -6.10 3.09
N GLY A 61 -5.24 -5.58 3.02
CA GLY A 61 -5.64 -4.32 3.67
C GLY A 61 -5.24 -3.07 2.90
N ASN A 62 -4.99 -3.20 1.59
CA ASN A 62 -4.68 -2.12 0.67
C ASN A 62 -5.95 -1.51 0.07
N LEU A 63 -6.98 -2.31 -0.23
CA LEU A 63 -8.22 -1.80 -0.84
C LEU A 63 -8.88 -0.71 0.02
N SER A 64 -8.85 -0.84 1.35
CA SER A 64 -9.38 0.16 2.29
C SER A 64 -8.61 1.50 2.31
N ARG A 65 -7.43 1.54 1.69
CA ARG A 65 -6.56 2.72 1.59
C ARG A 65 -6.68 3.43 0.24
N ILE A 66 -7.49 2.89 -0.67
CA ILE A 66 -7.64 3.40 -2.02
C ILE A 66 -9.01 4.08 -2.13
N GLN A 67 -9.02 5.29 -2.68
CA GLN A 67 -10.23 6.07 -2.92
C GLN A 67 -10.18 6.65 -4.32
N LEU A 68 -11.29 6.52 -5.06
CA LEU A 68 -11.51 7.30 -6.28
C LEU A 68 -12.23 8.59 -5.91
N LYS A 69 -11.84 9.67 -6.57
CA LYS A 69 -12.46 10.98 -6.38
C LYS A 69 -12.89 11.56 -7.73
N ASP A 70 -13.98 12.32 -7.72
CA ASP A 70 -14.39 13.10 -8.89
C ASP A 70 -13.55 14.38 -9.06
N ALA A 71 -13.87 15.16 -10.10
CA ALA A 71 -13.18 16.41 -10.40
C ALA A 71 -13.35 17.48 -9.32
N GLN A 72 -14.35 17.35 -8.44
CA GLN A 72 -14.62 18.22 -7.29
C GLN A 72 -13.97 17.68 -6.01
N GLY A 73 -13.21 16.58 -6.10
CA GLY A 73 -12.54 15.94 -4.98
C GLY A 73 -13.45 15.11 -4.08
N GLN A 74 -14.71 14.87 -4.46
CA GLN A 74 -15.65 14.05 -3.69
C GLN A 74 -15.32 12.58 -3.87
N VAL A 75 -15.36 11.83 -2.77
CA VAL A 75 -15.09 10.39 -2.79
C VAL A 75 -16.24 9.64 -3.46
N LEU A 76 -15.90 8.83 -4.47
CA LEU A 76 -16.82 7.97 -5.17
C LEU A 76 -17.00 6.65 -4.41
N ASN A 77 -17.99 6.60 -3.52
CA ASN A 77 -18.27 5.43 -2.70
C ASN A 77 -18.88 4.27 -3.51
N GLY A 78 -18.51 3.04 -3.16
CA GLY A 78 -19.07 1.81 -3.76
C GLY A 78 -18.78 1.66 -5.26
N VAL A 79 -17.77 2.36 -5.78
CA VAL A 79 -17.35 2.27 -7.19
C VAL A 79 -16.40 1.09 -7.41
N LEU A 80 -15.47 0.89 -6.48
CA LEU A 80 -14.59 -0.28 -6.47
C LEU A 80 -15.31 -1.46 -5.83
N PHE A 81 -15.10 -2.64 -6.41
CA PHE A 81 -15.59 -3.89 -5.87
C PHE A 81 -14.77 -4.28 -4.63
N ASP A 82 -15.48 -4.52 -3.52
CA ASP A 82 -14.88 -4.95 -2.27
C ASP A 82 -14.57 -6.46 -2.32
N ASN A 83 -13.39 -6.79 -2.85
CA ASN A 83 -12.95 -8.17 -2.95
C ASN A 83 -12.56 -8.71 -1.57
N VAL A 84 -13.00 -9.94 -1.26
CA VAL A 84 -12.53 -10.68 -0.06
C VAL A 84 -11.01 -10.91 -0.11
N TYR A 85 -10.46 -11.10 -1.32
CA TYR A 85 -9.04 -11.30 -1.56
C TYR A 85 -8.51 -10.26 -2.56
N GLU A 86 -7.38 -9.66 -2.25
CA GLU A 86 -6.73 -8.72 -3.16
C GLU A 86 -6.08 -9.44 -4.33
N LEU A 87 -6.21 -8.85 -5.51
CA LEU A 87 -5.78 -9.44 -6.77
C LEU A 87 -4.39 -8.91 -7.13
N TRP A 88 -3.37 -9.54 -6.56
CA TRP A 88 -1.97 -9.22 -6.83
C TRP A 88 -1.39 -10.10 -7.93
N ASP A 89 -0.42 -9.56 -8.67
CA ASP A 89 0.46 -10.36 -9.52
C ASP A 89 1.40 -11.24 -8.67
N PRO A 90 2.08 -12.24 -9.29
CA PRO A 90 2.97 -13.14 -8.55
C PRO A 90 4.12 -12.44 -7.82
N ASP A 91 4.62 -11.32 -8.35
CA ASP A 91 5.71 -10.56 -7.76
C ASP A 91 5.25 -9.59 -6.65
N GLN A 92 3.94 -9.49 -6.41
CA GLN A 92 3.31 -8.60 -5.44
C GLN A 92 3.62 -7.12 -5.68
N ARG A 93 3.84 -6.75 -6.95
CA ARG A 93 4.15 -5.39 -7.39
C ARG A 93 3.02 -4.73 -8.15
N GLN A 94 1.98 -5.48 -8.52
CA GLN A 94 0.83 -4.94 -9.23
C GLN A 94 -0.47 -5.37 -8.56
N LEU A 95 -1.23 -4.39 -8.07
CA LEU A 95 -2.56 -4.60 -7.52
C LEU A 95 -3.61 -4.34 -8.61
N THR A 96 -4.50 -5.30 -8.84
CA THR A 96 -5.67 -5.12 -9.70
C THR A 96 -6.85 -4.59 -8.87
N LEU A 97 -7.38 -3.45 -9.28
CA LEU A 97 -8.63 -2.88 -8.79
C LEU A 97 -9.74 -3.23 -9.76
N LEU A 98 -10.88 -3.68 -9.26
CA LEU A 98 -12.07 -3.93 -10.08
C LEU A 98 -13.12 -2.87 -9.78
N PHE A 99 -13.75 -2.35 -10.83
CA PHE A 99 -14.99 -1.61 -10.68
C PHE A 99 -16.12 -2.62 -10.37
N ASP A 100 -17.09 -2.21 -9.56
CA ASP A 100 -18.21 -3.08 -9.18
C ASP A 100 -18.93 -3.62 -10.44
N PRO A 101 -18.79 -4.93 -10.76
CA PRO A 101 -19.38 -5.49 -11.95
C PRO A 101 -20.92 -5.49 -11.88
N GLY A 102 -21.50 -5.45 -10.67
CA GLY A 102 -22.93 -5.31 -10.43
C GLY A 102 -23.50 -3.98 -10.92
N ARG A 103 -22.64 -2.96 -11.07
CA ARG A 103 -23.01 -1.63 -11.57
C ARG A 103 -22.78 -1.46 -13.07
N VAL A 104 -22.06 -2.37 -13.71
CA VAL A 104 -21.77 -2.31 -15.15
C VAL A 104 -22.89 -2.94 -15.99
N LYS A 105 -23.50 -4.03 -15.51
CA LYS A 105 -24.60 -4.70 -16.21
C LYS A 105 -25.95 -4.09 -15.82
N THR A 106 -26.80 -3.82 -16.81
CA THR A 106 -28.17 -3.34 -16.61
C THR A 106 -29.09 -4.45 -16.07
N GLY A 107 -30.09 -4.10 -15.26
CA GLY A 107 -31.05 -5.06 -14.69
C GLY A 107 -30.53 -5.82 -13.47
N LEU A 108 -29.46 -5.34 -12.86
CA LEU A 108 -28.97 -5.79 -11.56
C LEU A 108 -29.31 -4.76 -10.50
N GLN A 109 -29.64 -5.24 -9.30
CA GLN A 109 -30.03 -4.40 -8.17
C GLN A 109 -29.01 -3.28 -7.88
N ALA A 110 -27.71 -3.57 -7.98
CA ALA A 110 -26.66 -2.59 -7.75
C ALA A 110 -26.65 -1.47 -8.80
N HIS A 111 -26.82 -1.81 -10.09
CA HIS A 111 -26.98 -0.81 -11.14
C HIS A 111 -28.24 0.04 -10.94
N ASP A 112 -29.37 -0.59 -10.60
CA ASP A 112 -30.63 0.12 -10.44
C ASP A 112 -30.63 1.06 -9.22
N ALA A 113 -29.92 0.70 -8.15
CA ALA A 113 -29.82 1.49 -6.93
C ALA A 113 -28.72 2.56 -6.96
N LEU A 114 -27.57 2.27 -7.58
CA LEU A 114 -26.36 3.10 -7.49
C LEU A 114 -25.91 3.66 -8.85
N GLY A 115 -26.56 3.28 -9.95
CA GLY A 115 -26.13 3.62 -11.31
C GLY A 115 -24.80 2.98 -11.70
N ARG A 116 -24.21 3.46 -12.80
CA ARG A 116 -22.89 3.01 -13.28
C ARG A 116 -21.78 3.40 -12.32
N ALA A 117 -20.75 2.56 -12.25
CA ALA A 117 -19.54 2.81 -11.46
C ALA A 117 -18.78 4.06 -11.95
N LEU A 118 -18.76 4.28 -13.27
CA LEU A 118 -18.21 5.46 -13.91
C LEU A 118 -19.30 6.15 -14.74
N THR A 119 -19.25 7.48 -14.79
CA THR A 119 -20.16 8.29 -15.61
C THR A 119 -19.33 9.15 -16.56
N PRO A 120 -19.82 9.44 -17.78
CA PRO A 120 -19.18 10.40 -18.67
C PRO A 120 -19.02 11.76 -17.99
N GLY A 121 -17.83 12.36 -18.12
CA GLY A 121 -17.51 13.70 -17.63
C GLY A 121 -17.86 14.80 -18.62
#